data_AF-A0A1J5L7W1-F1
#
_entry.id   AF-A0A1J5L7W1-F1
#
_cell.length_a   1.000
_cell.length_b   1.000
_cell.length_c   1.000
_cell.angle_alpha   90.00
_cell.angle_beta   90.00
_cell.angle_gamma   90.00
#
_symmetry.space_group_name_H-M   'P 1'
#
loop_
_entity.id
_entity.type
_entity.pdbx_description
1 polymer ?
#
loop_
_entity_poly.entity_id
_entity_poly.type
_entity_poly.pdbx_seq_one_letter_code
_entity_poly.pdbx_strand_id
1 'polypeptide(L)'
;MKLIIFGILLFFVLRTIAKQNSKEGKKDSLTKTFSVIENNITKAKKTIEKSISSSYITGCSWIQTNIENNNVLYTFRSNGELLITTNGNVKKVEYELIVDNNSILITKDGIIEHYNIFNEGNDFLLLNKVSSNTIIALANQTKYKDEIKSALNQKIKNLNNLTTNE
;
A
#
# COMPACT_ATOMS: atom_id res chain seq x y z
N MET A 1 -14.30 -10.34 5.33
CA MET A 1 -13.77 -11.44 6.19
C MET A 1 -12.36 -11.94 5.76
N LYS A 2 -11.38 -11.04 5.58
CA LYS A 2 -9.96 -11.41 5.32
C LYS A 2 -8.94 -10.63 6.16
N LEU A 3 -9.35 -9.56 6.86
CA LEU A 3 -8.52 -8.87 7.87
C LEU A 3 -8.35 -9.66 9.17
N ILE A 4 -9.27 -10.59 9.47
CA ILE A 4 -9.19 -11.48 10.63
C ILE A 4 -8.01 -12.46 10.50
N ILE A 5 -7.61 -12.82 9.28
CA ILE A 5 -6.57 -13.83 9.03
C ILE A 5 -5.18 -13.29 9.36
N PHE A 6 -4.90 -12.01 9.11
CA PHE A 6 -3.57 -11.42 9.39
C PHE A 6 -3.33 -11.18 10.89
N GLY A 7 -4.37 -10.76 11.62
CA GLY A 7 -4.34 -10.66 13.08
C GLY A 7 -4.21 -12.02 13.77
N ILE A 8 -4.87 -13.05 13.23
CA ILE A 8 -4.74 -14.44 13.73
C ILE A 8 -3.34 -14.98 13.46
N LEU A 9 -2.72 -14.71 12.30
CA LEU A 9 -1.36 -15.15 11.99
C LEU A 9 -0.35 -14.51 12.95
N LEU A 10 -0.46 -13.21 13.21
CA LEU A 10 0.40 -12.50 14.16
C LEU A 10 0.21 -13.02 15.59
N PHE A 11 -1.03 -13.33 15.97
CA PHE A 11 -1.35 -13.92 17.28
C PHE A 11 -0.83 -15.35 17.44
N PHE A 12 -0.91 -16.20 16.41
CA PHE A 12 -0.35 -17.57 16.46
C PHE A 12 1.17 -17.57 16.53
N VAL A 13 1.84 -16.66 15.80
CA VAL A 13 3.30 -16.47 15.88
C VAL A 13 3.73 -16.02 17.27
N LEU A 14 3.00 -15.09 17.89
CA LEU A 14 3.29 -14.66 19.27
C LEU A 14 3.02 -15.78 20.30
N ARG A 15 2.01 -16.63 20.07
CA ARG A 15 1.64 -17.71 20.99
C ARG A 15 2.58 -18.92 20.93
N THR A 16 3.14 -19.25 19.76
CA THR A 16 4.18 -20.29 19.63
C THR A 16 5.49 -19.87 20.30
N ILE A 17 5.86 -18.59 20.20
CA ILE A 17 7.03 -18.02 20.88
C ILE A 17 6.86 -18.07 22.42
N ALA A 18 5.66 -17.79 22.92
CA ALA A 18 5.38 -17.86 24.36
C ALA A 18 5.47 -19.29 24.92
N LYS A 19 5.16 -20.32 24.11
CA LYS A 19 5.09 -21.73 24.57
C LYS A 19 6.43 -22.47 24.55
N GLN A 20 7.45 -21.97 23.83
CA GLN A 20 8.81 -22.54 23.82
C GLN A 20 9.71 -22.07 24.98
N ASN A 21 9.18 -21.27 25.90
CA ASN A 21 9.96 -20.60 26.93
C ASN A 21 10.22 -21.41 28.21
N SER A 22 10.01 -22.73 28.23
CA SER A 22 10.48 -23.57 29.33
C SER A 22 11.83 -24.23 29.01
N LYS A 23 12.84 -23.79 29.77
CA LYS A 23 14.16 -24.38 30.03
C LYS A 23 15.33 -23.96 29.12
N GLU A 24 16.09 -23.01 29.69
CA GLU A 24 17.57 -22.93 29.72
C GLU A 24 18.35 -23.17 28.42
N GLY A 25 18.20 -22.24 27.46
CA GLY A 25 19.17 -21.97 26.38
C GLY A 25 19.15 -20.50 25.93
N LYS A 26 18.57 -19.63 26.76
CA LYS A 26 17.78 -18.46 26.34
C LYS A 26 18.60 -17.22 25.96
N LYS A 27 19.84 -17.06 26.45
CA LYS A 27 20.55 -15.78 26.32
C LYS A 27 21.20 -15.58 24.94
N ASP A 28 21.70 -16.65 24.32
CA ASP A 28 22.44 -16.57 23.05
C ASP A 28 21.53 -16.63 21.81
N SER A 29 20.39 -17.33 21.91
CA SER A 29 19.39 -17.36 20.83
C SER A 29 18.49 -16.12 20.82
N LEU A 30 18.25 -15.49 21.98
CA LEU A 30 17.55 -14.20 22.05
C LEU A 30 18.34 -13.13 21.32
N THR A 31 19.64 -13.01 21.54
CA THR A 31 20.49 -12.01 20.87
C THR A 31 20.54 -12.22 19.36
N LYS A 32 20.64 -13.48 18.91
CA LYS A 32 20.57 -13.82 17.47
C LYS A 32 19.19 -13.50 16.88
N THR A 33 18.11 -13.79 17.61
CA THR A 33 16.74 -13.49 17.17
C THR A 33 16.47 -11.98 17.14
N PHE A 34 16.91 -11.23 18.15
CA PHE A 34 16.83 -9.77 18.17
C PHE A 34 17.66 -9.16 17.04
N SER A 35 18.87 -9.67 16.76
CA SER A 35 19.68 -9.14 15.66
C SER A 35 19.07 -9.44 14.28
N VAL A 36 18.40 -10.59 14.09
CA VAL A 36 17.66 -10.92 12.86
C VAL A 36 16.40 -10.04 12.73
N ILE A 37 15.69 -9.82 13.84
CA ILE A 37 14.55 -8.91 13.89
C ILE A 37 15.00 -7.47 13.61
N GLU A 38 16.07 -6.98 14.22
CA GLU A 38 16.62 -5.64 13.99
C GLU A 38 17.13 -5.48 12.57
N ASN A 39 17.80 -6.47 12.00
CA ASN A 39 18.26 -6.42 10.62
C ASN A 39 17.09 -6.40 9.62
N ASN A 40 16.02 -7.16 9.89
CA ASN A 40 14.82 -7.14 9.06
C ASN A 40 13.97 -5.88 9.28
N ILE A 41 13.91 -5.35 10.50
CA ILE A 41 13.29 -4.05 10.80
C ILE A 41 14.10 -2.93 10.14
N THR A 42 15.42 -3.01 10.10
CA THR A 42 16.27 -2.00 9.47
C THR A 42 16.15 -2.05 7.94
N LYS A 43 16.05 -3.25 7.36
CA LYS A 43 15.73 -3.43 5.93
C LYS A 43 14.30 -2.96 5.61
N ALA A 44 13.33 -3.25 6.47
CA ALA A 44 11.96 -2.78 6.32
C ALA A 44 11.87 -1.25 6.48
N LYS A 45 12.55 -0.68 7.47
CA LYS A 45 12.72 0.78 7.66
C LYS A 45 13.36 1.41 6.42
N LYS A 46 14.46 0.87 5.91
CA LYS A 46 15.14 1.37 4.70
C LYS A 46 14.26 1.28 3.44
N THR A 47 13.35 0.31 3.38
CA THR A 47 12.40 0.15 2.26
C THR A 47 11.20 1.10 2.39
N ILE A 48 10.81 1.44 3.62
CA ILE A 48 9.77 2.44 3.96
C ILE A 48 10.33 3.88 3.89
N GLU A 49 11.64 4.08 4.08
CA GLU A 49 12.36 5.36 4.05
C GLU A 49 12.68 5.86 2.64
N LYS A 50 12.18 5.22 1.58
CA LYS A 50 12.37 5.75 0.23
C LYS A 50 11.54 7.03 0.11
N SER A 51 12.20 8.18 0.22
CA SER A 51 11.60 9.52 0.16
C SER A 51 10.53 9.60 -0.92
N ILE A 52 9.30 9.92 -0.53
CA ILE A 52 8.19 10.03 -1.47
C ILE A 52 8.50 11.16 -2.47
N SER A 53 8.43 10.88 -3.77
CA SER A 53 8.58 11.92 -4.79
C SER A 53 7.20 12.37 -5.27
N SER A 54 7.09 13.62 -5.73
CA SER A 54 5.86 14.09 -6.39
C SER A 54 5.49 13.21 -7.60
N SER A 55 6.48 12.77 -8.37
CA SER A 55 6.28 11.87 -9.51
C SER A 55 5.71 10.50 -9.13
N TYR A 56 6.00 10.01 -7.92
CA TYR A 56 5.48 8.73 -7.44
C TYR A 56 3.95 8.75 -7.35
N ILE A 57 3.40 9.79 -6.73
CA ILE A 57 1.95 9.89 -6.52
C ILE A 57 1.20 10.43 -7.74
N THR A 58 1.82 11.32 -8.53
CA THR A 58 1.14 12.01 -9.65
C THR A 58 1.21 11.26 -10.98
N GLY A 59 2.09 10.26 -11.12
CA GLY A 59 2.26 9.50 -12.36
C GLY A 59 1.25 8.39 -12.60
N CYS A 60 0.32 8.14 -11.67
CA CYS A 60 -0.62 7.03 -11.75
C CYS A 60 -1.95 7.33 -11.05
N SER A 61 -2.93 6.45 -11.30
CA SER A 61 -4.21 6.47 -10.59
C SER A 61 -4.23 5.38 -9.53
N TRP A 62 -4.85 5.68 -8.40
CA TRP A 62 -4.76 4.93 -7.16
C TRP A 62 -6.13 4.45 -6.72
N ILE A 63 -6.41 3.15 -6.80
CA ILE A 63 -7.70 2.59 -6.40
C ILE A 63 -7.69 2.25 -4.92
N GLN A 64 -8.71 2.69 -4.18
CA GLN A 64 -8.85 2.36 -2.77
C GLN A 64 -9.35 0.93 -2.59
N THR A 65 -8.61 0.11 -1.86
CA THR A 65 -8.87 -1.34 -1.74
C THR A 65 -9.56 -1.75 -0.44
N ASN A 66 -9.64 -0.85 0.53
CA ASN A 66 -10.15 -1.14 1.87
C ASN A 66 -11.58 -0.63 2.12
N ILE A 67 -12.37 -0.46 1.07
CA ILE A 67 -13.80 -0.12 1.14
C ILE A 67 -14.60 -1.20 0.45
N GLU A 68 -15.67 -1.66 1.09
CA GLU A 68 -16.59 -2.60 0.47
C GLU A 68 -17.59 -1.83 -0.43
N ASN A 69 -17.90 -2.41 -1.60
CA ASN A 69 -18.97 -1.98 -2.51
C ASN A 69 -18.85 -0.58 -3.13
N ASN A 70 -17.70 0.08 -3.03
CA ASN A 70 -17.44 1.36 -3.71
C ASN A 70 -16.13 1.31 -4.48
N ASN A 71 -16.17 1.71 -5.76
CA ASN A 71 -14.97 1.93 -6.54
C ASN A 71 -14.54 3.40 -6.35
N VAL A 72 -13.55 3.60 -5.48
CA VAL A 72 -13.00 4.94 -5.20
C VAL A 72 -11.60 5.02 -5.79
N LEU A 73 -11.42 5.98 -6.70
CA LEU A 73 -10.15 6.26 -7.37
C LEU A 73 -9.61 7.60 -6.92
N TYR A 74 -8.33 7.64 -6.59
CA TYR A 74 -7.58 8.83 -6.24
C TYR A 74 -6.62 9.14 -7.40
N THR A 75 -6.66 10.37 -7.91
CA THR A 75 -5.70 10.85 -8.92
C THR A 75 -5.08 12.16 -8.43
N PHE A 76 -3.83 12.08 -8.00
CA PHE A 76 -3.03 13.24 -7.60
C PHE A 76 -2.52 13.91 -8.87
N ARG A 77 -2.79 15.21 -9.04
CA ARG A 77 -2.31 15.99 -10.19
C ARG A 77 -1.12 16.84 -9.78
N SER A 78 -0.22 17.13 -10.71
CA SER A 78 0.98 17.94 -10.47
C SER A 78 0.69 19.39 -10.04
N ASN A 79 -0.55 19.87 -10.23
CA ASN A 79 -1.00 21.21 -9.85
C ASN A 79 -1.57 21.31 -8.42
N GLY A 80 -1.40 20.28 -7.58
CA GLY A 80 -1.94 20.27 -6.22
C GLY A 80 -3.43 19.91 -6.13
N GLU A 81 -4.07 19.54 -7.24
CA GLU A 81 -5.45 19.03 -7.22
C GLU A 81 -5.46 17.51 -7.01
N LEU A 82 -6.30 17.03 -6.10
CA LEU A 82 -6.63 15.63 -5.94
C LEU A 82 -8.06 15.40 -6.48
N LEU A 83 -8.18 14.50 -7.45
CA LEU A 83 -9.47 13.99 -7.88
C LEU A 83 -9.83 12.73 -7.11
N ILE A 84 -10.99 12.73 -6.46
CA ILE A 84 -11.59 11.56 -5.81
C ILE A 84 -12.80 11.17 -6.65
N THR A 85 -12.68 10.07 -7.39
CA THR A 85 -13.77 9.52 -8.20
C THR A 85 -14.45 8.38 -7.46
N THR A 86 -15.72 8.52 -7.12
CA THR A 86 -16.52 7.47 -6.47
C THR A 86 -17.60 7.01 -7.43
N ASN A 87 -17.52 5.74 -7.86
CA ASN A 87 -18.48 5.13 -8.78
C ASN A 87 -18.73 6.00 -10.04
N GLY A 88 -17.68 6.62 -10.58
CA GLY A 88 -17.74 7.49 -11.76
C GLY A 88 -17.99 8.97 -11.49
N ASN A 89 -18.44 9.36 -10.28
CA ASN A 89 -18.64 10.77 -9.91
C ASN A 89 -17.34 11.38 -9.37
N VAL A 90 -16.94 12.55 -9.85
CA VAL A 90 -15.66 13.17 -9.50
C VAL A 90 -15.85 14.34 -8.53
N LYS A 91 -15.22 14.24 -7.36
CA LYS A 91 -15.01 15.39 -6.44
C LYS A 91 -13.58 15.88 -6.61
N LYS A 92 -13.40 17.18 -6.77
CA LYS A 92 -12.10 17.84 -6.78
C LYS A 92 -11.81 18.41 -5.40
N VAL A 93 -10.62 18.13 -4.88
CA VAL A 93 -10.11 18.67 -3.62
C VAL A 93 -8.66 19.10 -3.80
N GLU A 94 -8.10 19.81 -2.83
CA GLU A 94 -6.69 20.22 -2.84
C GLU A 94 -5.84 19.28 -2.01
N TYR A 95 -4.57 19.12 -2.38
CA TYR A 95 -3.58 18.41 -1.58
C TYR A 95 -2.22 19.10 -1.63
N GLU A 96 -1.43 18.89 -0.59
CA GLU A 96 -0.05 19.34 -0.49
C GLU A 96 0.84 18.18 -0.04
N LEU A 97 1.86 17.86 -0.84
CA LEU A 97 2.83 16.82 -0.52
C LEU A 97 4.02 17.44 0.25
N ILE A 98 4.25 16.98 1.47
CA ILE A 98 5.39 17.35 2.29
C ILE A 98 6.43 16.23 2.19
N VAL A 99 7.35 16.38 1.24
CA VAL A 99 8.38 15.37 0.93
C VAL A 99 9.28 15.08 2.12
N ASP A 100 9.72 16.12 2.84
CA ASP A 100 10.68 16.01 3.95
C ASP A 100 10.20 15.09 5.08
N ASN A 101 8.89 15.01 5.29
CA ASN A 101 8.27 14.23 6.37
C ASN A 101 7.44 13.06 5.84
N ASN A 102 7.55 12.71 4.54
CA ASN A 102 6.72 11.69 3.89
C ASN A 102 5.24 11.82 4.29
N SER A 103 4.68 13.01 4.13
CA SER A 103 3.30 13.26 4.55
C SER A 103 2.53 14.07 3.51
N ILE A 104 1.21 14.00 3.58
CA ILE A 104 0.31 14.71 2.67
C ILE A 104 -0.79 15.38 3.46
N LEU A 105 -1.07 16.62 3.10
CA LEU A 105 -2.25 17.36 3.54
C LEU A 105 -3.32 17.24 2.47
N ILE A 106 -4.56 16.98 2.86
CA ILE A 106 -5.70 16.94 1.94
C ILE A 106 -6.80 17.85 2.49
N THR A 107 -7.18 18.87 1.72
CA THR A 107 -8.21 19.83 2.10
C THR A 107 -9.57 19.34 1.65
N LYS A 108 -10.44 18.95 2.59
CA LYS A 108 -11.82 18.52 2.30
C LYS A 108 -12.79 19.42 3.06
N ASP A 109 -13.70 20.05 2.33
CA ASP A 109 -14.80 20.83 2.90
C ASP A 109 -14.32 21.88 3.93
N GLY A 110 -13.18 22.53 3.64
CA GLY A 110 -12.55 23.54 4.50
C GLY A 110 -11.68 22.98 5.64
N ILE A 111 -11.60 21.65 5.79
CA ILE A 111 -10.78 20.99 6.81
C ILE A 111 -9.53 20.40 6.16
N ILE A 112 -8.36 20.72 6.71
CA ILE A 112 -7.09 20.14 6.28
C ILE A 112 -6.84 18.87 7.10
N GLU A 113 -6.86 17.73 6.42
CA GLU A 113 -6.54 16.44 7.00
C GLU A 113 -5.07 16.09 6.75
N HIS A 114 -4.33 15.74 7.80
CA HIS A 114 -2.92 15.34 7.70
C HIS A 114 -2.77 13.82 7.73
N TYR A 115 -2.01 13.29 6.77
CA TYR A 115 -1.70 11.87 6.64
C TYR A 115 -0.19 11.62 6.56
N ASN A 116 0.28 10.63 7.31
CA ASN A 116 1.58 10.02 7.07
C ASN A 116 1.48 9.08 5.87
N ILE A 117 2.48 9.09 5.00
CA ILE A 117 2.56 8.23 3.83
C ILE A 117 3.45 7.04 4.14
N PHE A 118 2.94 5.84 3.85
CA PHE A 118 3.74 4.63 3.75
C PHE A 118 3.57 4.07 2.35
N ASN A 119 4.67 3.85 1.65
CA ASN A 119 4.66 3.21 0.35
C ASN A 119 5.32 1.82 0.43
N GLU A 120 4.74 0.86 -0.27
CA GLU A 120 5.34 -0.44 -0.49
C GLU A 120 5.61 -0.60 -1.99
N GLY A 121 6.86 -0.38 -2.37
CA GLY A 121 7.26 -0.41 -3.77
C GLY A 121 6.54 0.66 -4.60
N ASN A 122 6.16 0.31 -5.84
CA ASN A 122 5.30 1.10 -6.73
C ASN A 122 3.85 0.55 -6.76
N ASP A 123 3.52 -0.34 -5.82
CA ASP A 123 2.29 -1.13 -5.84
C ASP A 123 1.22 -0.56 -4.93
N PHE A 124 1.63 -0.09 -3.75
CA PHE A 124 0.72 0.42 -2.73
C PHE A 124 1.16 1.78 -2.18
N LEU A 125 0.15 2.59 -1.87
CA LEU A 125 0.24 3.85 -1.17
C LEU A 125 -0.74 3.81 0.01
N LEU A 126 -0.23 3.91 1.22
CA LEU A 126 -1.01 3.90 2.45
C LEU A 126 -0.99 5.29 3.06
N LEU A 127 -2.16 5.87 3.28
CA LEU A 127 -2.30 7.17 3.95
C LEU A 127 -2.85 6.94 5.35
N ASN A 128 -2.01 7.11 6.36
CA ASN A 128 -2.41 6.97 7.77
C ASN A 128 -2.76 8.34 8.35
N LYS A 129 -4.04 8.56 8.66
CA LYS A 129 -4.53 9.83 9.21
C LYS A 129 -3.96 10.06 10.61
N VAL A 130 -3.25 11.17 10.80
CA VAL A 130 -2.55 11.49 12.04
C VAL A 130 -3.49 11.56 13.25
N SER A 131 -4.70 12.08 13.07
CA SER A 131 -5.64 12.30 14.18
C SER A 131 -6.44 11.07 14.62
N SER A 132 -6.52 10.01 13.80
CA SER A 132 -7.44 8.89 14.05
C SER A 132 -6.86 7.50 13.77
N ASN A 133 -5.60 7.40 13.33
CA ASN A 133 -4.97 6.17 12.85
C ASN A 133 -5.79 5.43 11.76
N THR A 134 -6.67 6.15 11.06
CA THR A 134 -7.44 5.60 9.96
C THR A 134 -6.54 5.49 8.75
N ILE A 135 -6.50 4.31 8.14
CA ILE A 135 -5.66 4.06 6.96
C ILE A 135 -6.52 4.05 5.72
N ILE A 136 -6.11 4.81 4.71
CA ILE A 136 -6.60 4.69 3.33
C ILE A 136 -5.56 3.83 2.60
N ALA A 137 -5.96 2.64 2.17
CA ALA A 137 -5.09 1.74 1.41
C ALA A 137 -5.37 1.92 -0.08
N LEU A 138 -4.38 2.40 -0.81
CA LEU A 138 -4.46 2.68 -2.23
C LEU A 138 -3.52 1.75 -3.00
N ALA A 139 -4.00 1.23 -4.12
CA ALA A 139 -3.23 0.33 -4.99
C ALA A 139 -3.08 0.95 -6.38
N ASN A 140 -1.93 0.73 -7.02
CA ASN A 140 -1.59 1.36 -8.31
C ASN A 140 -2.44 0.77 -9.46
N GLN A 141 -3.56 1.42 -9.77
CA GLN A 141 -4.50 0.97 -10.79
C GLN A 141 -3.85 0.96 -12.18
N THR A 142 -3.01 1.95 -12.49
CA THR A 142 -2.34 2.05 -13.79
C THR A 142 -1.48 0.81 -14.04
N LYS A 143 -0.65 0.43 -13.06
CA LYS A 143 0.20 -0.76 -13.15
C LYS A 143 -0.62 -2.03 -13.36
N TYR A 144 -1.64 -2.27 -12.52
CA TYR A 144 -2.47 -3.48 -12.67
C TYR A 144 -3.22 -3.53 -14.00
N LYS A 145 -3.70 -2.38 -14.50
CA LYS A 145 -4.37 -2.30 -15.79
C LYS A 145 -3.44 -2.71 -16.93
N ASP A 146 -2.18 -2.27 -16.90
CA ASP A 146 -1.18 -2.61 -17.90
C ASP A 146 -0.78 -4.08 -17.85
N GLU A 147 -0.62 -4.65 -16.64
CA GLU A 147 -0.36 -6.08 -16.44
C GLU A 147 -1.51 -6.96 -16.97
N ILE A 148 -2.76 -6.62 -16.63
CA ILE A 148 -3.95 -7.33 -17.14
C ILE A 148 -4.03 -7.23 -18.66
N LYS A 149 -3.80 -6.04 -19.23
CA LYS A 149 -3.79 -5.82 -20.68
C LYS A 149 -2.73 -6.68 -21.37
N SER A 150 -1.52 -6.73 -20.81
CA SER A 150 -0.43 -7.57 -21.33
C SER A 150 -0.79 -9.05 -21.31
N ALA A 151 -1.30 -9.55 -20.19
CA ALA A 151 -1.72 -10.94 -20.04
C ALA A 151 -2.86 -11.31 -21.01
N LEU A 152 -3.84 -10.41 -21.20
CA LEU A 152 -4.93 -10.61 -22.15
C LEU A 152 -4.42 -10.69 -23.59
N ASN A 153 -3.53 -9.77 -23.99
CA ASN A 153 -2.95 -9.76 -25.33
C ASN A 153 -2.15 -11.04 -25.61
N GLN A 154 -1.40 -11.55 -24.64
CA GLN A 154 -0.69 -12.82 -24.76
C GLN A 154 -1.67 -13.98 -24.97
N LYS A 155 -2.77 -14.02 -24.21
CA LYS A 155 -3.79 -15.06 -24.36
C LYS A 155 -4.45 -15.03 -25.74
N ILE A 156 -4.80 -13.84 -26.24
CA ILE A 156 -5.38 -13.66 -27.58
C ILE A 156 -4.41 -14.13 -28.68
N LYS A 157 -3.13 -13.77 -28.58
CA LYS A 157 -2.10 -14.19 -29.54
C LYS A 157 -1.98 -15.72 -29.60
N ASN A 158 -1.98 -16.36 -28.44
CA ASN A 158 -1.92 -17.83 -28.37
C ASN A 158 -3.14 -18.49 -29.00
N LEU A 159 -4.35 -17.94 -28.79
CA LEU A 159 -5.57 -18.45 -29.42
C LEU A 159 -5.54 -18.32 -30.95
N ASN A 160 -5.11 -17.16 -31.48
CA ASN A 160 -5.05 -16.92 -32.92
C ASN A 160 -4.02 -17.81 -33.64
N ASN A 161 -2.91 -18.13 -32.96
CA ASN A 161 -1.90 -19.04 -33.47
C ASN A 161 -2.37 -20.51 -33.46
N LEU A 162 -3.35 -20.87 -32.63
CA LEU A 162 -3.96 -22.21 -32.65
C LEU A 162 -4.95 -22.35 -33.80
N THR A 163 -5.68 -21.29 -34.15
CA THR A 163 -6.67 -21.29 -35.25
C THR A 163 -6.08 -21.15 -36.66
N THR A 164 -4.78 -20.85 -36.79
CA THR A 164 -4.09 -20.70 -38.08
C THR A 164 -3.26 -21.93 -38.48
N ASN A 165 -3.22 -22.96 -37.62
CA ASN A 165 -2.52 -24.22 -37.85
C ASN A 165 -3.49 -25.40 -38.13
N GLU A 166 -4.75 -25.11 -38.45
CA GLU A 166 -5.74 -26.06 -39.01
C GLU A 166 -6.01 -25.72 -40.49
#